data_AF-A0A9E5A8H6-F1
#
_entry.id   AF-A0A9E5A8H6-F1
#
_cell.length_a   1.000
_cell.length_b   1.000
_cell.length_c   1.000
_cell.angle_alpha   90.00
_cell.angle_beta   90.00
_cell.angle_gamma   90.00
#
_symmetry.space_group_name_H-M   'P 1'
#
loop_
_entity.id
_entity.type
_entity.pdbx_description
1 polymer ?
#
loop_
_entity_poly.entity_id
_entity_poly.type
_entity_poly.pdbx_seq_one_letter_code
_entity_poly.pdbx_strand_id
1 'polypeptide(L)' 'MGDYRGIPTCACPACGSTLIQITAVFCPQTYELEMYLLDNARCAQCNALLTAPTPIDHPAAS' A
#
# COMPACT_ATOMS: atom_id res chain seq x y z
N MET A 1 -4.74 16.91 -0.79
CA MET A 1 -4.53 15.72 -1.64
C MET A 1 -5.70 14.78 -1.43
N GLY A 2 -6.16 14.12 -2.50
CA GLY A 2 -7.42 13.37 -2.51
C GLY A 2 -7.42 12.06 -1.74
N ASP A 3 -8.62 11.49 -1.61
CA ASP A 3 -8.87 10.15 -1.09
C ASP A 3 -9.09 9.19 -2.26
N TYR A 4 -8.18 8.24 -2.42
CA TYR A 4 -8.20 7.22 -3.49
C TYR A 4 -8.30 5.80 -2.91
N ARG A 5 -8.80 5.68 -1.68
CA ARG A 5 -9.09 4.38 -1.08
C ARG A 5 -10.21 3.67 -1.83
N GLY A 6 -10.20 2.34 -1.79
CA GLY A 6 -11.19 1.45 -2.42
C GLY A 6 -10.68 0.68 -3.63
N ILE A 7 -9.60 1.14 -4.27
CA ILE A 7 -8.89 0.38 -5.32
C ILE A 7 -7.46 0.15 -4.82
N PRO A 8 -7.05 -1.10 -4.55
CA PRO A 8 -5.67 -1.43 -4.20
C PRO A 8 -4.71 -0.96 -5.29
N THR A 9 -3.63 -0.27 -4.92
CA THR A 9 -2.72 0.31 -5.91
C THR A 9 -1.26 0.21 -5.51
N CYS A 10 -0.40 -0.18 -6.46
CA CYS A 10 1.05 -0.20 -6.31
C CYS A 10 1.74 1.13 -6.67
N ALA A 11 1.00 2.08 -7.25
CA ALA A 11 1.48 3.43 -7.57
C ALA A 11 0.41 4.47 -7.23
N CYS A 12 0.83 5.63 -6.71
CA CYS A 12 -0.11 6.68 -6.35
C CYS A 12 -0.83 7.21 -7.61
N PRO A 13 -2.17 7.15 -7.70
CA PRO A 13 -2.91 7.63 -8.87
C PRO A 13 -2.79 9.16 -9.07
N ALA A 14 -2.50 9.90 -7.99
CA ALA A 14 -2.41 11.36 -8.04
C ALA A 14 -1.06 11.88 -8.55
N CYS A 15 0.04 11.17 -8.28
CA CYS A 15 1.39 11.66 -8.60
C CYS A 15 2.33 10.62 -9.23
N GLY A 16 1.89 9.37 -9.41
CA GLY A 16 2.67 8.28 -10.00
C GLY A 16 3.74 7.65 -9.10
N SER A 17 3.95 8.16 -7.88
CA SER A 17 4.98 7.65 -6.97
C SER A 17 4.67 6.22 -6.50
N THR A 18 5.69 5.36 -6.44
CA THR A 18 5.60 3.98 -5.93
C THR A 18 5.97 3.86 -4.45
N LEU A 19 6.34 4.96 -3.80
CA LEU A 19 6.65 4.98 -2.37
C LEU A 19 5.37 5.14 -1.56
N ILE A 20 4.93 4.05 -0.94
CA ILE A 20 3.71 3.98 -0.12
C ILE A 20 4.10 3.73 1.34
N GLN A 21 3.62 4.57 2.24
CA GLN A 21 3.75 4.38 3.68
C GLN A 21 2.55 3.57 4.19
N ILE A 22 2.83 2.53 4.95
CA ILE A 22 1.84 1.62 5.55
C ILE A 22 2.19 1.38 7.02
N THR A 23 1.20 0.95 7.79
CA THR A 23 1.45 0.34 9.11
C THR A 23 1.54 -1.17 8.92
N ALA A 24 2.64 -1.76 9.41
CA ALA A 24 3.01 -3.15 9.20
C ALA A 24 3.37 -3.83 10.53
N VAL A 25 3.17 -5.15 10.58
CA VAL A 25 3.64 -6.06 11.62
C VAL A 25 4.72 -6.95 11.01
N PHE A 26 5.84 -7.06 11.71
CA PHE A 26 6.97 -7.89 11.31
C PHE A 26 7.13 -9.03 12.30
N CYS A 27 7.41 -10.23 11.79
CA CYS A 27 7.69 -11.40 12.61
C CYS A 27 9.00 -11.16 13.40
N PRO A 28 9.00 -11.22 14.75
CA PRO A 28 10.21 -10.94 15.53
C PRO A 28 11.29 -12.02 15.40
N GLN A 29 10.95 -13.20 14.88
CA GLN A 29 11.89 -14.30 14.65
C GLN A 29 12.55 -14.24 13.26
N THR A 30 11.79 -13.93 12.21
CA THR A 30 12.30 -13.93 10.82
C THR A 30 12.60 -12.53 10.29
N TYR A 31 12.11 -11.48 10.96
CA TYR A 31 12.14 -10.09 10.50
C TYR A 31 11.43 -9.85 9.16
N GLU A 32 10.57 -10.77 8.74
CA GLU A 32 9.77 -10.65 7.53
C GLU A 32 8.44 -9.94 7.79
N LEU A 33 7.87 -9.37 6.74
CA LEU A 33 6.55 -8.72 6.78
C LEU A 33 5.46 -9.80 6.92
N GLU A 34 4.73 -9.78 8.03
CA GLU A 34 3.68 -10.76 8.32
C GLU A 34 2.29 -10.22 7.93
N MET A 35 2.02 -8.95 8.26
CA MET A 35 0.75 -8.29 7.98
C MET A 35 0.95 -6.79 7.79
N TYR A 36 0.04 -6.13 7.08
CA TYR A 36 -0.08 -4.67 7.04
C TYR A 36 -1.54 -4.26 6.91
N LEU A 37 -1.84 -3.02 7.29
CA LEU A 37 -3.18 -2.44 7.16
C LEU A 37 -3.40 -1.91 5.74
N LEU A 38 -4.54 -2.27 5.13
CA LEU A 38 -4.87 -1.84 3.78
C LEU A 38 -5.33 -0.37 3.73
N ASP A 39 -6.20 0.04 4.65
CA ASP A 39 -6.86 1.36 4.63
C ASP A 39 -6.10 2.48 5.34
N ASN A 40 -4.86 2.20 5.78
CA ASN A 40 -3.96 3.19 6.39
C ASN A 40 -2.75 3.51 5.48
N ALA A 41 -2.89 3.27 4.17
CA ALA A 41 -1.83 3.56 3.23
C ALA A 41 -1.85 5.04 2.80
N ARG A 42 -0.66 5.64 2.66
CA ARG A 42 -0.51 6.99 2.11
C ARG A 42 0.68 7.10 1.18
N CYS A 43 0.57 7.93 0.16
CA CYS A 43 1.71 8.23 -0.71
C CYS A 43 2.77 9.02 0.06
N ALA A 44 4.02 8.55 0.07
CA ALA A 44 5.12 9.20 0.77
C ALA A 44 5.51 10.57 0.16
N GLN A 45 5.18 10.78 -1.13
CA GLN A 45 5.56 12.00 -1.86
C GLN A 45 4.49 13.08 -1.77
N CYS A 46 3.22 12.71 -1.81
CA CYS A 46 2.12 13.65 -2.02
C CYS A 46 1.04 13.57 -0.92
N ASN A 47 1.14 12.60 -0.01
CA ASN A 47 0.22 12.36 1.11
C ASN A 47 -1.23 12.04 0.70
N ALA A 48 -1.45 11.53 -0.52
CA ALA A 48 -2.74 10.97 -0.92
C ALA A 48 -3.09 9.76 -0.04
N LEU A 49 -4.36 9.62 0.35
CA LEU A 49 -4.85 8.41 1.03
C LEU A 49 -5.08 7.31 -0.01
N LEU A 50 -4.56 6.13 0.24
CA LEU A 50 -4.54 5.00 -0.68
C LEU A 50 -5.02 3.73 0.04
N THR A 51 -5.41 2.72 -0.74
CA THR A 51 -5.53 1.33 -0.26
C THR A 51 -4.27 0.56 -0.68
N ALA A 52 -3.57 -0.06 0.28
CA ALA A 52 -2.37 -0.84 -0.02
C ALA A 52 -2.70 -2.07 -0.89
N PRO A 53 -1.81 -2.46 -1.83
CA PRO A 53 -2.00 -3.64 -2.66
C PRO A 53 -1.54 -4.91 -1.93
N THR A 54 -2.24 -6.01 -2.17
CA THR A 54 -1.86 -7.36 -1.76
C THR A 54 -1.40 -8.19 -2.97
N PRO A 55 -0.68 -9.32 -2.76
CA PRO A 55 -0.22 -10.14 -3.88
C PRO A 55 -1.33 -10.64 -4.80
N ILE A 56 -2.55 -10.84 -4.28
CA ILE A 56 -3.72 -11.26 -5.08
C ILE A 56 -4.24 -10.14 -5.99
N ASP A 57 -3.95 -8.88 -5.68
CA ASP A 57 -4.30 -7.73 -6.53
C ASP A 57 -3.40 -7.62 -7.76
N HIS A 58 -2.33 -8.42 -7.85
CA HIS A 58 -1.45 -8.41 -9.01
C HIS A 58 -2.17 -9.02 -10.23
N PRO A 59 -2.23 -8.33 -11.38
CA PRO A 59 -3.00 -8.81 -12.54
C PRO A 59 -2.48 -10.13 -13.14
N ALA A 60 -1.25 -10.54 -12.83
CA ALA A 60 -0.70 -11.84 -13.23
C ALA A 60 -0.95 -12.99 -12.21
N ALA A 61 -1.67 -12.73 -11.11
CA ALA A 61 -2.09 -13.75 -10.15
C ALA A 61 -3.42 -14.44 -10.54
N SER A 62 -3.97 -14.12 -11.72
CA SER A 62 -5.21 -14.66 -12.32
C SER A 62 -4.93 -15.70 -13.39
#